data_AF-A0A8T8LLL2-F1
#
_entry.id   AF-A0A8T8LLL2-F1
#
_cell.length_a   1.000
_cell.length_b   1.000
_cell.length_c   1.000
_cell.angle_alpha   90.00
_cell.angle_beta   90.00
_cell.angle_gamma   90.00
#
_symmetry.space_group_name_H-M   'P 1'
#
loop_
_entity.id
_entity.type
_entity.pdbx_description
1 polymer ?
#
loop_
_entity_poly.entity_id
_entity_poly.type
_entity_poly.pdbx_seq_one_letter_code
_entity_poly.pdbx_strand_id
1 'polypeptide(L)'
;MTRTDDEPPEWAKERAREMMAAENDAEANGSADADDPADAAESPDRDEERVPDVPVEAVDEAERLTRLAREAESAEPTPEIEEAADQYRERRDALATEYGYTARVRGEDDTLVLYPDEWMEEGTVQLDRVEDTDRAVEVSLSGPGDADRYREVAAYNEAVAAAVGECEAEVHARTAETFASFMSNHYVRPVDDATPQMRAEFREEYFVRNGWPTDEQLAAVDESLSVIESVAADVDESVAVEALDDRESADDDGST
;
A
#
# COMPACT_ATOMS: atom_id res chain seq x y z
N MET A 1 -49.24 -1.99 3.20
CA MET A 1 -49.44 -1.93 4.66
C MET A 1 -48.06 -1.79 5.27
N THR A 2 -47.86 -0.70 6.00
CA THR A 2 -46.62 -0.27 6.65
C THR A 2 -46.39 -0.98 7.98
N ARG A 3 -45.09 -1.10 8.31
CA ARG A 3 -44.46 -1.36 9.62
C ARG A 3 -44.73 -2.72 10.28
N THR A 4 -43.74 -3.59 10.17
CA THR A 4 -43.44 -4.56 11.23
C THR A 4 -42.61 -3.82 12.27
N ASP A 5 -43.17 -3.69 13.47
CA ASP A 5 -42.42 -3.41 14.70
C ASP A 5 -41.39 -4.53 14.88
N ASP A 6 -40.11 -4.23 14.64
CA ASP A 6 -39.01 -5.09 15.06
C ASP A 6 -38.52 -4.53 16.40
N GLU A 7 -39.26 -4.86 17.46
CA GLU A 7 -38.76 -4.62 18.81
C GLU A 7 -37.49 -5.44 18.99
N PRO A 8 -36.38 -4.81 19.40
CA PRO A 8 -35.13 -5.52 19.55
C PRO A 8 -35.28 -6.64 20.58
N PRO A 9 -34.70 -7.82 20.34
CA PRO A 9 -34.84 -8.97 21.22
C PRO A 9 -34.35 -8.65 22.64
N GLU A 10 -34.97 -9.28 23.64
CA GLU A 10 -34.78 -8.94 25.07
C GLU A 10 -33.30 -8.97 25.53
N TRP A 11 -32.45 -9.77 24.89
CA TRP A 11 -31.02 -9.80 25.17
C TRP A 11 -30.30 -8.48 24.78
N ALA A 12 -30.76 -7.80 23.74
CA ALA A 12 -30.22 -6.51 23.30
C ALA A 12 -30.66 -5.38 24.24
N LYS A 13 -31.88 -5.46 24.78
CA LYS A 13 -32.39 -4.51 25.80
C LYS A 13 -31.66 -4.67 27.13
N GLU A 14 -31.30 -5.90 27.51
CA GLU A 14 -30.54 -6.18 28.74
C GLU A 14 -29.10 -5.65 28.65
N ARG A 15 -28.42 -5.84 27.52
CA ARG A 15 -27.07 -5.28 27.26
C ARG A 15 -27.05 -3.75 27.23
N ALA A 16 -28.07 -3.11 26.63
CA ALA A 16 -28.18 -1.66 26.63
C ALA A 16 -28.36 -1.10 28.06
N ARG A 17 -29.08 -1.82 28.92
CA ARG A 17 -29.28 -1.43 30.32
C ARG A 17 -28.02 -1.60 31.17
N GLU A 18 -27.22 -2.61 30.87
CA GLU A 18 -25.92 -2.86 31.51
C GLU A 18 -24.90 -1.77 31.17
N MET A 19 -24.82 -1.34 29.91
CA MET A 19 -23.91 -0.25 29.50
C MET A 19 -24.27 1.11 30.13
N MET A 20 -25.56 1.45 30.23
CA MET A 20 -26.00 2.70 30.86
C MET A 20 -25.79 2.72 32.39
N ALA A 21 -25.72 1.56 33.04
CA ALA A 21 -25.41 1.47 34.46
C ALA A 21 -23.91 1.66 34.74
N ALA A 22 -23.04 1.23 33.83
CA ALA A 22 -21.59 1.40 33.94
C ALA A 22 -21.14 2.86 33.70
N GLU A 23 -21.84 3.60 32.83
CA GLU A 23 -21.53 5.00 32.52
C GLU A 23 -21.87 5.95 33.68
N ASN A 24 -22.90 5.61 34.48
CA ASN A 24 -23.35 6.43 35.60
C ASN A 24 -22.49 6.28 36.88
N ASP A 25 -21.61 5.28 36.96
CA ASP A 25 -20.67 5.06 38.08
C ASP A 25 -19.31 5.74 37.86
N ALA A 26 -18.97 6.13 36.62
CA ALA A 26 -17.71 6.79 36.28
C ALA A 26 -17.73 8.32 36.52
N GLU A 27 -18.90 8.95 36.52
CA GLU A 27 -19.10 10.40 36.65
C GLU A 27 -19.15 10.88 38.13
N ALA A 28 -19.05 9.98 39.11
CA ALA A 28 -19.32 10.29 40.53
C ALA A 28 -18.08 10.49 41.42
N ASN A 29 -16.85 10.54 40.88
CA ASN A 29 -15.64 10.70 41.71
C ASN A 29 -14.73 11.85 41.24
N GLY A 30 -15.30 13.05 41.18
CA GLY A 30 -14.53 14.28 41.25
C GLY A 30 -14.18 14.62 42.69
N SER A 31 -12.91 14.88 42.99
CA SER A 31 -12.53 15.74 44.11
C SER A 31 -11.29 16.55 43.75
N ALA A 32 -11.46 17.86 43.88
CA ALA A 32 -10.51 18.95 43.65
C ALA A 32 -9.63 19.23 44.89
N ASP A 33 -8.48 19.87 44.64
CA ASP A 33 -7.71 20.85 45.46
C ASP A 33 -6.20 20.68 45.12
N ALA A 34 -5.32 21.67 45.01
CA ALA A 34 -5.34 23.13 45.11
C ALA A 34 -4.00 23.65 44.55
N ASP A 35 -3.94 24.94 44.26
CA ASP A 35 -2.81 25.83 43.95
C ASP A 35 -1.35 25.37 44.27
N ASP A 36 -0.47 25.50 43.28
CA ASP A 36 0.93 25.94 43.46
C ASP A 36 1.34 26.86 42.28
N PRO A 37 1.70 28.14 42.52
CA PRO A 37 2.09 29.07 41.48
C PRO A 37 3.59 29.35 41.54
N ALA A 38 4.41 28.60 40.80
CA ALA A 38 5.75 29.02 40.36
C ALA A 38 6.41 27.96 39.46
N ASP A 39 6.14 28.02 38.15
CA ASP A 39 7.24 27.98 37.17
C ASP A 39 6.70 28.47 35.82
N ALA A 40 6.75 29.78 35.62
CA ALA A 40 6.77 30.33 34.27
C ALA A 40 8.17 30.08 33.69
N ALA A 41 8.50 28.80 33.50
CA ALA A 41 9.48 28.42 32.51
C ALA A 41 8.79 28.72 31.17
N GLU A 42 9.30 29.72 30.48
CA GLU A 42 9.09 29.90 29.04
C GLU A 42 9.16 28.50 28.42
N SER A 43 8.01 27.97 28.02
CA SER A 43 8.00 26.83 27.12
C SER A 43 8.63 27.38 25.84
N PRO A 44 9.84 26.95 25.44
CA PRO A 44 10.30 27.30 24.11
C PRO A 44 9.24 26.74 23.16
N ASP A 45 8.86 27.53 22.17
CA ASP A 45 7.85 27.23 21.17
C ASP A 45 7.75 25.72 20.91
N ARG A 46 6.72 25.10 21.50
CA ARG A 46 6.43 23.69 21.31
C ARG A 46 5.81 23.57 19.93
N ASP A 47 6.68 23.33 18.95
CA ASP A 47 6.37 22.65 17.71
C ASP A 47 5.16 23.21 16.96
N GLU A 48 5.38 24.31 16.24
CA GLU A 48 4.70 24.47 14.96
C GLU A 48 5.13 23.30 14.07
N GLU A 49 4.40 22.19 14.15
CA GLU A 49 4.36 21.03 13.22
C GLU A 49 5.30 21.22 12.03
N ARG A 50 6.59 20.96 12.23
CA ARG A 50 7.62 21.42 11.30
C ARG A 50 7.60 20.50 10.09
N VAL A 51 6.85 20.92 9.08
CA VAL A 51 6.82 20.31 7.75
C VAL A 51 8.25 20.20 7.23
N PRO A 52 8.65 19.08 6.59
CA PRO A 52 9.94 18.94 5.95
C PRO A 52 10.32 20.18 5.13
N ASP A 53 11.61 20.53 5.10
CA ASP A 53 12.11 21.71 4.39
C ASP A 53 12.06 21.54 2.84
N VAL A 54 11.36 20.51 2.35
CA VAL A 54 11.16 20.18 0.93
C VAL A 54 9.67 20.34 0.55
N PRO A 55 9.36 20.99 -0.59
CA PRO A 55 7.98 21.11 -1.08
C PRO A 55 7.35 19.74 -1.39
N VAL A 56 6.07 19.56 -1.08
CA VAL A 56 5.30 18.33 -1.37
C VAL A 56 5.38 17.93 -2.85
N GLU A 57 5.30 18.90 -3.75
CA GLU A 57 5.42 18.67 -5.19
C GLU A 57 6.79 18.09 -5.61
N ALA A 58 7.86 18.40 -4.89
CA ALA A 58 9.18 17.80 -5.12
C ALA A 58 9.26 16.38 -4.56
N VAL A 59 8.57 16.11 -3.44
CA VAL A 59 8.43 14.76 -2.87
C VAL A 59 7.66 13.85 -3.83
N ASP A 60 6.50 14.30 -4.32
CA ASP A 60 5.66 13.56 -5.27
C ASP A 60 6.41 13.25 -6.57
N GLU A 61 7.19 14.20 -7.07
CA GLU A 61 8.01 13.99 -8.27
C GLU A 61 9.16 13.00 -8.02
N ALA A 62 9.84 13.09 -6.87
CA ALA A 62 10.89 12.14 -6.49
C ALA A 62 10.35 10.71 -6.33
N GLU A 63 9.16 10.57 -5.74
CA GLU A 63 8.41 9.32 -5.64
C GLU A 63 8.06 8.78 -7.03
N ARG A 64 7.46 9.59 -7.91
CA ARG A 64 7.11 9.20 -9.28
C ARG A 64 8.34 8.73 -10.06
N LEU A 65 9.46 9.46 -10.01
CA LEU A 65 10.71 9.08 -10.66
C LEU A 65 11.26 7.77 -10.10
N THR A 66 11.16 7.56 -8.79
CA THR A 66 11.57 6.31 -8.14
C THR A 66 10.73 5.13 -8.63
N ARG A 67 9.42 5.31 -8.81
CA ARG A 67 8.55 4.27 -9.37
C ARG A 67 8.90 3.96 -10.82
N LEU A 68 9.12 4.97 -11.65
CA LEU A 68 9.51 4.79 -13.06
C LEU A 68 10.86 4.05 -13.20
N ALA A 69 11.83 4.36 -12.34
CA ALA A 69 13.10 3.64 -12.31
C ALA A 69 12.90 2.15 -12.02
N ARG A 70 12.05 1.83 -11.03
CA ARG A 70 11.74 0.44 -10.66
C ARG A 70 10.94 -0.30 -11.73
N GLU A 71 9.96 0.35 -12.34
CA GLU A 71 9.18 -0.23 -13.44
C GLU A 71 10.08 -0.60 -14.61
N ALA A 72 11.02 0.28 -14.97
CA ALA A 72 12.05 -0.04 -15.95
C ALA A 72 12.92 -1.22 -15.51
N GLU A 73 13.37 -1.27 -14.26
CA GLU A 73 14.20 -2.37 -13.73
C GLU A 73 13.47 -3.73 -13.64
N SER A 74 12.15 -3.71 -13.53
CA SER A 74 11.30 -4.91 -13.55
C SER A 74 11.02 -5.43 -14.96
N ALA A 75 11.16 -4.60 -15.99
CA ALA A 75 10.96 -5.00 -17.38
C ALA A 75 12.15 -5.84 -17.91
N GLU A 76 11.94 -6.49 -19.05
CA GLU A 76 13.00 -7.25 -19.73
C GLU A 76 14.24 -6.36 -19.98
N PRO A 77 15.44 -6.75 -19.51
CA PRO A 77 16.60 -5.86 -19.49
C PRO A 77 17.12 -5.61 -20.91
N THR A 78 16.99 -4.36 -21.36
CA THR A 78 17.62 -3.85 -22.57
C THR A 78 18.49 -2.62 -22.25
N PRO A 79 19.51 -2.31 -23.06
CA PRO A 79 20.33 -1.10 -22.85
C PRO A 79 19.49 0.18 -22.76
N GLU A 80 18.40 0.26 -23.52
CA GLU A 80 17.49 1.41 -23.52
C GLU A 80 16.70 1.52 -22.21
N ILE A 81 16.28 0.38 -21.64
CA ILE A 81 15.55 0.31 -20.38
C ILE A 81 16.49 0.61 -19.20
N GLU A 82 17.71 0.07 -19.22
CA GLU A 82 18.74 0.38 -18.22
C GLU A 82 19.08 1.88 -18.22
N GLU A 83 19.26 2.50 -19.40
CA GLU A 83 19.50 3.93 -19.53
C GLU A 83 18.32 4.78 -19.03
N ALA A 84 17.08 4.34 -19.28
CA ALA A 84 15.89 5.02 -18.76
C ALA A 84 15.85 4.98 -17.23
N ALA A 85 16.10 3.81 -16.62
CA ALA A 85 16.15 3.65 -15.16
C ALA A 85 17.21 4.57 -14.53
N ASP A 86 18.41 4.62 -15.11
CA ASP A 86 19.49 5.50 -14.67
C ASP A 86 19.08 6.98 -14.76
N GLN A 87 18.47 7.40 -15.87
CA GLN A 87 18.01 8.78 -16.05
C GLN A 87 16.95 9.18 -15.00
N TYR A 88 16.04 8.28 -14.65
CA TYR A 88 15.05 8.54 -13.61
C TYR A 88 15.70 8.70 -12.23
N ARG A 89 16.69 7.86 -11.89
CA ARG A 89 17.46 7.96 -10.64
C ARG A 89 18.26 9.26 -10.58
N GLU A 90 18.98 9.61 -11.65
CA GLU A 90 19.74 10.86 -11.74
C GLU A 90 18.85 12.09 -11.57
N ARG A 91 17.67 12.09 -12.18
CA ARG A 91 16.73 13.21 -12.06
C ARG A 91 16.15 13.33 -10.65
N ARG A 92 15.82 12.21 -10.01
CA ARG A 92 15.39 12.19 -8.60
C ARG A 92 16.47 12.74 -7.69
N ASP A 93 17.71 12.29 -7.87
CA ASP A 93 18.84 12.69 -7.02
C ASP A 93 19.17 14.17 -7.21
N ALA A 94 19.10 14.68 -8.46
CA ALA A 94 19.25 16.10 -8.75
C ALA A 94 18.15 16.95 -8.09
N LEU A 95 16.90 16.47 -8.14
CA LEU A 95 15.76 17.13 -7.50
C LEU A 95 15.91 17.16 -5.97
N ALA A 96 16.28 16.05 -5.34
CA ALA A 96 16.51 16.00 -3.90
C ALA A 96 17.66 16.94 -3.48
N THR A 97 18.76 16.93 -4.25
CA THR A 97 19.92 17.81 -4.00
C THR A 97 19.56 19.29 -4.08
N GLU A 98 18.63 19.69 -4.96
CA GLU A 98 18.16 21.08 -5.06
C GLU A 98 17.60 21.60 -3.73
N TYR A 99 16.98 20.71 -2.95
CA TYR A 99 16.39 21.03 -1.65
C TYR A 99 17.29 20.64 -0.46
N GLY A 100 18.52 20.17 -0.70
CA GLY A 100 19.44 19.77 0.38
C GLY A 100 19.12 18.39 0.96
N TYR A 101 18.61 17.48 0.13
CA TYR A 101 18.27 16.11 0.51
C TYR A 101 18.99 15.07 -0.36
N THR A 102 19.28 13.92 0.25
CA THR A 102 19.77 12.71 -0.41
C THR A 102 18.67 11.65 -0.40
N ALA A 103 18.31 11.15 -1.59
CA ALA A 103 17.32 10.10 -1.76
C ALA A 103 17.92 8.69 -1.53
N ARG A 104 17.17 7.83 -0.84
CA ARG A 104 17.52 6.41 -0.64
C ARG A 104 16.28 5.52 -0.67
N VAL A 105 16.36 4.38 -1.33
CA VAL A 105 15.31 3.35 -1.30
C VAL A 105 15.64 2.31 -0.23
N ARG A 106 14.71 2.09 0.70
CA ARG A 106 14.73 1.02 1.69
C ARG A 106 13.95 -0.17 1.10
N GLY A 107 14.66 -1.27 0.86
CA GLY A 107 14.08 -2.45 0.18
C GLY A 107 13.24 -3.35 1.09
N GLU A 108 13.34 -3.23 2.41
CA GLU A 108 12.60 -4.07 3.37
C GLU A 108 11.09 -3.80 3.35
N ASP A 109 10.69 -2.55 3.09
CA ASP A 109 9.32 -2.06 3.12
C ASP A 109 8.99 -1.16 1.92
N ASP A 110 9.80 -1.24 0.85
CA ASP A 110 9.63 -0.45 -0.38
C ASP A 110 9.39 1.04 -0.11
N THR A 111 10.23 1.66 0.71
CA THR A 111 10.07 3.09 1.07
C THR A 111 11.16 3.94 0.46
N LEU A 112 10.79 5.05 -0.18
CA LEU A 112 11.70 6.13 -0.53
C LEU A 112 11.89 7.02 0.69
N VAL A 113 13.14 7.22 1.11
CA VAL A 113 13.52 8.12 2.19
C VAL A 113 14.34 9.27 1.63
N LEU A 114 13.92 10.50 1.89
CA LEU A 114 14.70 11.71 1.62
C LEU A 114 15.34 12.15 2.94
N TYR A 115 16.65 11.95 3.06
CA TYR A 115 17.44 12.39 4.22
C TYR A 115 18.00 13.79 3.99
N PRO A 116 17.96 14.70 4.97
CA PRO A 116 18.75 15.92 4.90
C PRO A 116 20.23 15.61 4.62
N ASP A 117 20.84 16.33 3.67
CA ASP A 117 22.22 16.05 3.22
C ASP A 117 23.23 16.12 4.36
N GLU A 118 22.99 16.98 5.34
CA GLU A 118 23.86 17.14 6.52
C GLU A 118 23.95 15.88 7.40
N TRP A 119 22.95 14.99 7.32
CA TRP A 119 22.98 13.71 8.01
C TRP A 119 23.80 12.66 7.24
N MET A 120 24.08 12.89 5.96
CA MET A 120 24.72 11.92 5.10
C MET A 120 26.24 12.15 5.04
N GLU A 121 27.00 11.07 5.15
CA GLU A 121 28.43 11.05 4.85
C GLU A 121 28.77 9.72 4.19
N GLU A 122 29.43 9.79 3.02
CA GLU A 122 29.81 8.62 2.22
C GLU A 122 28.63 7.64 1.97
N GLY A 123 27.42 8.18 1.73
CA GLY A 123 26.21 7.39 1.47
C GLY A 123 25.59 6.72 2.70
N THR A 124 26.06 7.05 3.90
CA THR A 124 25.58 6.49 5.17
C THR A 124 25.05 7.59 6.08
N VAL A 125 23.92 7.33 6.73
CA VAL A 125 23.33 8.22 7.73
C VAL A 125 24.23 8.24 8.97
N GLN A 126 24.62 9.43 9.40
CA GLN A 126 25.42 9.68 10.60
C GLN A 126 24.48 10.00 11.76
N LEU A 127 24.19 9.00 12.61
CA LEU A 127 23.21 9.11 13.70
C LEU A 127 23.50 10.27 14.66
N ASP A 128 24.78 10.59 14.91
CA ASP A 128 25.19 11.71 15.75
C ASP A 128 24.87 13.10 15.15
N ARG A 129 24.50 13.17 13.86
CA ARG A 129 24.06 14.39 13.16
C ARG A 129 22.54 14.51 13.06
N VAL A 130 21.80 13.47 13.45
CA VAL A 130 20.34 13.46 13.43
C VAL A 130 19.85 14.14 14.70
N GLU A 131 19.51 15.42 14.57
CA GLU A 131 18.95 16.20 15.68
C GLU A 131 17.44 15.97 15.83
N ASP A 132 16.74 15.78 14.70
CA ASP A 132 15.29 15.67 14.62
C ASP A 132 14.90 14.75 13.45
N THR A 133 14.40 13.57 13.75
CA THR A 133 14.01 12.56 12.74
C THR A 133 12.85 12.99 11.85
N ASP A 134 12.01 13.93 12.30
CA ASP A 134 10.81 14.37 11.58
C ASP A 134 11.16 15.20 10.33
N ARG A 135 12.43 15.59 10.18
CA ARG A 135 12.95 16.29 8.99
C ARG A 135 13.18 15.36 7.79
N ALA A 136 13.25 14.05 7.99
CA ALA A 136 13.31 13.09 6.90
C ALA A 136 11.91 12.84 6.33
N VAL A 137 11.82 12.69 5.01
CA VAL A 137 10.55 12.35 4.34
C VAL A 137 10.56 10.88 4.00
N GLU A 138 9.61 10.12 4.52
CA GLU A 138 9.37 8.72 4.15
C GLU A 138 8.12 8.61 3.27
N VAL A 139 8.28 8.05 2.08
CA VAL A 139 7.20 7.83 1.12
C VAL A 139 7.15 6.35 0.76
N SER A 140 6.04 5.70 1.10
CA SER A 140 5.83 4.30 0.72
C SER A 140 5.66 4.19 -0.79
N LEU A 141 6.53 3.44 -1.45
CA LEU A 141 6.41 3.14 -2.88
C LEU A 141 5.37 2.05 -3.14
N SER A 142 5.02 1.29 -2.10
CA SER A 142 3.93 0.31 -2.08
C SER A 142 2.66 0.89 -1.45
N GLY A 143 1.49 0.60 -2.02
CA GLY A 143 0.19 0.99 -1.45
C GLY A 143 -0.63 2.01 -2.27
N PRO A 144 -1.83 2.40 -1.79
CA PRO A 144 -2.91 3.09 -2.55
C PRO A 144 -2.64 4.52 -3.03
N GLY A 145 -1.38 4.98 -3.03
CA GLY A 145 -1.01 6.40 -3.26
C GLY A 145 -1.38 6.96 -4.63
N ASP A 146 -1.63 6.12 -5.63
CA ASP A 146 -2.08 6.52 -6.96
C ASP A 146 -3.45 5.89 -7.29
N ALA A 147 -4.48 6.72 -7.39
CA ALA A 147 -5.86 6.27 -7.59
C ALA A 147 -6.14 5.74 -9.01
N ASP A 148 -5.39 6.20 -10.02
CA ASP A 148 -5.52 5.69 -11.38
C ASP A 148 -4.82 4.33 -11.48
N ARG A 149 -3.60 4.23 -10.94
CA ARG A 149 -2.87 2.96 -10.79
C ARG A 149 -3.66 1.93 -9.97
N TYR A 150 -4.30 2.36 -8.89
CA TYR A 150 -5.17 1.49 -8.09
C TYR A 150 -6.27 0.86 -8.94
N ARG A 151 -6.95 1.66 -9.77
CA ARG A 151 -8.05 1.15 -10.61
C ARG A 151 -7.57 0.15 -11.65
N GLU A 152 -6.44 0.41 -12.29
CA GLU A 152 -5.83 -0.51 -13.26
C GLU A 152 -5.41 -1.83 -12.61
N VAL A 153 -4.66 -1.76 -11.49
CA VAL A 153 -4.23 -2.94 -10.76
C VAL A 153 -5.40 -3.73 -10.18
N ALA A 154 -6.42 -3.06 -9.64
CA ALA A 154 -7.61 -3.73 -9.14
C ALA A 154 -8.37 -4.46 -10.25
N ALA A 155 -8.50 -3.84 -11.42
CA ALA A 155 -9.14 -4.48 -12.57
C ALA A 155 -8.37 -5.73 -13.05
N TYR A 156 -7.03 -5.64 -13.15
CA TYR A 156 -6.20 -6.79 -13.50
C TYR A 156 -6.32 -7.93 -12.46
N ASN A 157 -6.19 -7.61 -11.17
CA ASN A 157 -6.28 -8.61 -10.11
C ASN A 157 -7.67 -9.26 -10.03
N GLU A 158 -8.74 -8.50 -10.28
CA GLU A 158 -10.10 -9.03 -10.37
C GLU A 158 -10.28 -9.95 -11.58
N ALA A 159 -9.70 -9.60 -12.74
CA ALA A 159 -9.73 -10.44 -13.93
C ALA A 159 -9.00 -11.78 -13.71
N VAL A 160 -7.83 -11.78 -13.06
CA VAL A 160 -7.13 -13.02 -12.70
C VAL A 160 -7.95 -13.85 -11.72
N ALA A 161 -8.53 -13.24 -10.68
CA ALA A 161 -9.38 -13.97 -9.73
C ALA A 161 -10.62 -14.58 -10.40
N ALA A 162 -11.23 -13.87 -11.35
CA ALA A 162 -12.34 -14.37 -12.14
C ALA A 162 -11.91 -15.57 -13.02
N ALA A 163 -10.77 -15.47 -13.70
CA ALA A 163 -10.23 -16.55 -14.52
C ALA A 163 -9.92 -17.81 -13.69
N VAL A 164 -9.37 -17.67 -12.48
CA VAL A 164 -9.21 -18.79 -11.54
C VAL A 164 -10.58 -19.38 -11.18
N GLY A 165 -11.60 -18.54 -10.92
CA GLY A 165 -12.96 -18.99 -10.65
C GLY A 165 -13.63 -19.77 -11.78
N GLU A 166 -13.23 -19.52 -13.03
CA GLU A 166 -13.75 -20.22 -14.22
C GLU A 166 -13.02 -21.54 -14.49
N CYS A 167 -11.71 -21.59 -14.25
CA CYS A 167 -10.85 -22.73 -14.61
C CYS A 167 -10.62 -23.73 -13.48
N GLU A 168 -10.70 -23.28 -12.22
CA GLU A 168 -10.17 -24.02 -11.08
C GLU A 168 -11.22 -24.39 -10.03
N ALA A 169 -10.81 -25.23 -9.09
CA ALA A 169 -11.65 -25.63 -7.96
C ALA A 169 -11.99 -24.43 -7.06
N GLU A 170 -13.16 -24.51 -6.40
CA GLU A 170 -13.68 -23.42 -5.54
C GLU A 170 -12.70 -23.00 -4.43
N VAL A 171 -11.88 -23.94 -3.92
CA VAL A 171 -10.84 -23.66 -2.92
C VAL A 171 -9.80 -22.65 -3.44
N HIS A 172 -9.41 -22.75 -4.71
CA HIS A 172 -8.47 -21.85 -5.35
C HIS A 172 -9.15 -20.53 -5.70
N ALA A 173 -10.37 -20.58 -6.24
CA ALA A 173 -11.16 -19.39 -6.58
C ALA A 173 -11.37 -18.46 -5.38
N ARG A 174 -11.80 -18.99 -4.23
CA ARG A 174 -12.02 -18.21 -3.01
C ARG A 174 -10.73 -17.63 -2.42
N THR A 175 -9.63 -18.37 -2.56
CA THR A 175 -8.32 -17.89 -2.15
C THR A 175 -7.85 -16.75 -3.08
N ALA A 176 -8.10 -16.87 -4.39
CA ALA A 176 -7.78 -15.87 -5.39
C ALA A 176 -8.54 -14.55 -5.17
N GLU A 177 -9.84 -14.59 -4.87
CA GLU A 177 -10.63 -13.38 -4.53
C GLU A 177 -10.02 -12.60 -3.36
N THR A 178 -9.60 -13.33 -2.32
CA THR A 178 -9.01 -12.71 -1.12
C THR A 178 -7.60 -12.20 -1.40
N PHE A 179 -6.82 -12.94 -2.19
CA PHE A 179 -5.46 -12.56 -2.56
C PHE A 179 -5.43 -11.33 -3.48
N ALA A 180 -6.33 -11.26 -4.47
CA ALA A 180 -6.53 -10.09 -5.31
C ALA A 180 -6.87 -8.86 -4.45
N SER A 181 -7.80 -9.00 -3.50
CA SER A 181 -8.15 -7.94 -2.55
C SER A 181 -6.96 -7.48 -1.70
N PHE A 182 -6.11 -8.41 -1.26
CA PHE A 182 -4.88 -8.09 -0.52
C PHE A 182 -3.90 -7.30 -1.40
N MET A 183 -3.56 -7.82 -2.57
CA MET A 183 -2.58 -7.21 -3.48
C MET A 183 -3.01 -5.83 -3.97
N SER A 184 -4.29 -5.65 -4.31
CA SER A 184 -4.82 -4.35 -4.73
C SER A 184 -4.86 -3.33 -3.60
N ASN A 185 -5.29 -3.72 -2.39
CA ASN A 185 -5.51 -2.75 -1.31
C ASN A 185 -4.25 -2.46 -0.48
N HIS A 186 -3.39 -3.46 -0.23
CA HIS A 186 -2.18 -3.28 0.59
C HIS A 186 -0.95 -2.86 -0.22
N TYR A 187 -0.81 -3.33 -1.46
CA TYR A 187 0.39 -3.06 -2.24
C TYR A 187 0.17 -2.29 -3.53
N VAL A 188 -1.05 -2.26 -4.07
CA VAL A 188 -1.32 -1.76 -5.44
C VAL A 188 -0.34 -2.39 -6.43
N ARG A 189 -0.27 -3.73 -6.36
CA ARG A 189 0.51 -4.54 -7.28
C ARG A 189 -0.32 -5.62 -7.95
N PRO A 190 0.06 -6.02 -9.17
CA PRO A 190 -0.41 -7.24 -9.80
C PRO A 190 -0.20 -8.47 -8.90
N VAL A 191 -1.13 -9.43 -8.95
CA VAL A 191 -1.06 -10.67 -8.14
C VAL A 191 0.14 -11.55 -8.46
N ASP A 192 0.63 -11.50 -9.69
CA ASP A 192 1.80 -12.22 -10.22
C ASP A 192 3.14 -11.55 -9.85
N ASP A 193 3.16 -10.28 -9.47
CA ASP A 193 4.33 -9.57 -8.92
C ASP A 193 4.50 -9.77 -7.40
N ALA A 194 3.74 -10.69 -6.80
CA ALA A 194 3.79 -10.94 -5.35
C ALA A 194 5.11 -11.60 -4.92
N THR A 195 5.92 -10.86 -4.15
CA THR A 195 7.17 -11.37 -3.58
C THR A 195 6.93 -12.49 -2.54
N PRO A 196 7.95 -13.31 -2.23
CA PRO A 196 7.83 -14.34 -1.20
C PRO A 196 7.42 -13.82 0.19
N GLN A 197 7.86 -12.61 0.55
CA GLN A 197 7.50 -11.97 1.83
C GLN A 197 6.02 -11.58 1.84
N MET A 198 5.51 -11.02 0.75
CA MET A 198 4.09 -10.65 0.60
C MET A 198 3.21 -11.91 0.63
N ARG A 199 3.64 -12.99 -0.01
CA ARG A 199 2.97 -14.30 0.06
C ARG A 199 2.96 -14.88 1.47
N ALA A 200 4.02 -14.68 2.25
CA ALA A 200 4.06 -15.09 3.66
C ALA A 200 3.10 -14.24 4.51
N GLU A 201 3.14 -12.92 4.38
CA GLU A 201 2.21 -12.00 5.07
C GLU A 201 0.75 -12.33 4.75
N PHE A 202 0.45 -12.61 3.48
CA PHE A 202 -0.88 -13.06 3.08
C PHE A 202 -1.31 -14.31 3.84
N ARG A 203 -0.49 -15.37 3.83
CA ARG A 203 -0.84 -16.67 4.43
C ARG A 203 -0.96 -16.60 5.94
N GLU A 204 -0.03 -15.93 6.59
CA GLU A 204 0.12 -15.96 8.05
C GLU A 204 -0.75 -14.92 8.75
N GLU A 205 -1.04 -13.79 8.08
CA GLU A 205 -1.73 -12.66 8.70
C GLU A 205 -3.03 -12.30 7.98
N TYR A 206 -2.93 -11.92 6.72
CA TYR A 206 -4.08 -11.31 6.02
C TYR A 206 -5.21 -12.30 5.79
N PHE A 207 -4.89 -13.49 5.29
CA PHE A 207 -5.87 -14.48 4.89
C PHE A 207 -6.68 -14.96 6.09
N VAL A 208 -6.01 -15.24 7.22
CA VAL A 208 -6.66 -15.64 8.46
C VAL A 208 -7.55 -14.54 9.03
N ARG A 209 -7.10 -13.28 8.99
CA ARG A 209 -7.83 -12.14 9.58
C ARG A 209 -9.02 -11.67 8.73
N ASN A 210 -8.90 -11.74 7.41
CA ASN A 210 -9.85 -11.10 6.49
C ASN A 210 -10.62 -12.11 5.63
N GLY A 211 -9.98 -13.21 5.22
CA GLY A 211 -10.57 -14.23 4.35
C GLY A 211 -11.39 -15.29 5.08
N TRP A 212 -11.19 -15.45 6.39
CA TRP A 212 -11.84 -16.48 7.23
C TRP A 212 -11.80 -17.88 6.58
N PRO A 213 -10.59 -18.39 6.24
CA PRO A 213 -10.44 -19.56 5.40
C PRO A 213 -10.91 -20.84 6.08
N THR A 214 -11.38 -21.78 5.27
CA THR A 214 -11.61 -23.16 5.72
C THR A 214 -10.27 -23.88 5.95
N ASP A 215 -10.29 -24.99 6.70
CA ASP A 215 -9.10 -25.85 6.87
C ASP A 215 -8.55 -26.35 5.53
N GLU A 216 -9.43 -26.59 4.55
CA GLU A 216 -9.08 -26.99 3.20
C GLU A 216 -8.35 -25.86 2.45
N GLN A 217 -8.84 -24.62 2.57
CA GLN A 217 -8.16 -23.45 2.00
C GLN A 217 -6.80 -23.20 2.65
N LEU A 218 -6.68 -23.37 3.98
CA LEU A 218 -5.40 -23.24 4.68
C LEU A 218 -4.40 -24.31 4.23
N ALA A 219 -4.85 -25.56 4.04
CA ALA A 219 -4.00 -26.64 3.57
C ALA A 219 -3.57 -26.47 2.10
N ALA A 220 -4.42 -25.85 1.27
CA ALA A 220 -4.18 -25.63 -0.15
C ALA A 220 -3.66 -24.22 -0.47
N VAL A 221 -3.31 -23.39 0.51
CA VAL A 221 -3.02 -21.97 0.26
C VAL A 221 -1.79 -21.77 -0.62
N ASP A 222 -0.70 -22.53 -0.37
CA ASP A 222 0.50 -22.44 -1.20
C ASP A 222 0.24 -22.93 -2.63
N GLU A 223 -0.55 -24.00 -2.79
CA GLU A 223 -0.98 -24.49 -4.10
C GLU A 223 -1.85 -23.46 -4.82
N SER A 224 -2.78 -22.84 -4.12
CA SER A 224 -3.66 -21.79 -4.66
C SER A 224 -2.86 -20.59 -5.16
N LEU A 225 -1.81 -20.17 -4.43
CA LEU A 225 -0.93 -19.08 -4.87
C LEU A 225 -0.15 -19.45 -6.15
N SER A 226 0.29 -20.70 -6.30
CA SER A 226 0.91 -21.17 -7.55
C SER A 226 -0.09 -21.25 -8.71
N VAL A 227 -1.33 -21.65 -8.44
CA VAL A 227 -2.41 -21.68 -9.45
C VAL A 227 -2.73 -20.26 -9.93
N ILE A 228 -2.85 -19.30 -9.01
CA ILE A 228 -3.09 -17.89 -9.36
C ILE A 228 -1.98 -17.34 -10.25
N GLU A 229 -0.72 -17.61 -9.92
CA GLU A 229 0.44 -17.19 -10.73
C GLU A 229 0.40 -17.81 -12.14
N SER A 230 0.04 -19.09 -12.25
CA SER A 230 -0.11 -19.75 -13.56
C SER A 230 -1.23 -19.13 -14.39
N VAL A 231 -2.39 -18.88 -13.79
CA VAL A 231 -3.54 -18.29 -14.50
C VAL A 231 -3.26 -16.83 -14.87
N ALA A 232 -2.54 -16.08 -14.03
CA ALA A 232 -2.14 -14.72 -14.33
C ALA A 232 -1.29 -14.63 -15.61
N ALA A 233 -0.36 -15.58 -15.80
CA ALA A 233 0.44 -15.67 -17.02
C ALA A 233 -0.43 -15.92 -18.27
N ASP A 234 -1.47 -16.76 -18.16
CA ASP A 234 -2.41 -17.02 -19.27
C ASP A 234 -3.29 -15.78 -19.57
N VAL A 235 -3.71 -15.04 -18.54
CA VAL A 235 -4.47 -13.79 -18.70
C VAL A 235 -3.62 -12.73 -19.39
N ASP A 236 -2.36 -12.56 -18.99
CA ASP A 236 -1.44 -11.61 -19.62
C ASP A 236 -1.19 -11.93 -21.11
N GLU A 237 -1.02 -13.22 -21.44
CA GLU A 237 -0.92 -13.67 -22.83
C GLU A 237 -2.22 -13.38 -23.62
N SER A 238 -3.39 -13.59 -23.02
CA SER A 238 -4.68 -13.32 -23.67
C SER A 238 -4.90 -11.82 -23.96
N VAL A 239 -4.56 -10.95 -23.01
CA VAL A 239 -4.63 -9.48 -23.18
C VAL A 239 -3.64 -9.02 -24.25
N ALA A 240 -2.44 -9.60 -24.29
CA ALA A 240 -1.47 -9.32 -25.33
C ALA A 240 -1.96 -9.74 -26.73
N VAL A 241 -2.64 -10.88 -26.85
CA VAL A 241 -3.21 -11.37 -28.12
C VAL A 241 -4.39 -10.50 -28.57
N GLU A 242 -5.30 -10.12 -27.68
CA GLU A 242 -6.41 -9.21 -28.02
C GLU A 242 -5.92 -7.82 -28.46
N ALA A 243 -4.88 -7.28 -27.81
CA ALA A 243 -4.29 -6.00 -28.19
C ALA A 243 -3.57 -6.03 -29.55
N LEU A 244 -3.14 -7.21 -30.02
CA LEU A 244 -2.57 -7.38 -31.36
C LEU A 244 -3.66 -7.49 -32.43
N ASP A 245 -4.77 -8.17 -32.13
CA ASP A 245 -5.92 -8.32 -33.03
C ASP A 245 -6.64 -6.98 -33.28
N ASP A 246 -6.78 -6.14 -32.25
CA ASP A 246 -7.32 -4.77 -32.38
C ASP A 246 -6.43 -3.86 -33.25
N ARG A 247 -5.10 -4.06 -33.21
CA ARG A 247 -4.16 -3.30 -34.07
C ARG A 247 -4.23 -3.74 -35.52
N GLU A 248 -4.36 -5.05 -35.77
CA GLU A 248 -4.50 -5.58 -37.14
C GLU A 248 -5.85 -5.17 -37.77
N SER A 249 -6.89 -5.07 -36.94
CA SER A 249 -8.23 -4.60 -37.36
C SER A 249 -8.28 -3.10 -37.69
N ALA A 250 -7.43 -2.27 -37.06
CA ALA A 250 -7.36 -0.84 -37.32
C ALA A 250 -6.62 -0.48 -38.63
N ASP A 251 -5.71 -1.35 -39.09
CA ASP A 251 -4.96 -1.17 -40.33
C ASP A 251 -5.77 -1.59 -41.60
N ASP A 252 -6.81 -2.41 -41.47
CA ASP A 252 -7.65 -2.86 -42.61
C ASP A 252 -8.72 -1.83 -43.03
N ASP A 253 -9.11 -0.87 -42.17
CA ASP A 253 -10.12 0.17 -42.47
C ASP A 253 -9.52 1.43 -43.15
N GLY A 254 -8.22 1.39 -43.50
CA GLY A 254 -7.48 2.52 -44.09
C GLY A 254 -7.35 2.51 -45.62
N SER A 255 -7.88 1.50 -46.33
CA SER A 255 -7.82 1.41 -47.80
C SER A 255 -9.18 1.19 -48.44
N THR A 256 -9.98 2.26 -48.57
CA THR A 256 -11.00 2.36 -49.64
C THR A 256 -11.01 3.72 -50.31
#